data_AF-A0A7V9MME1-F1
#
_entry.id   AF-A0A7V9MME1-F1
#
_cell.length_a   1.000
_cell.length_b   1.000
_cell.length_c   1.000
_cell.angle_alpha   90.00
_cell.angle_beta   90.00
_cell.angle_gamma   90.00
#
_symmetry.space_group_name_H-M   'P 1'
#
loop_
_entity.id
_entity.type
_entity.pdbx_description
1 polymer ?
#
loop_
_entity_poly.entity_id
_entity_poly.type
_entity_poly.pdbx_seq_one_letter_code
_entity_poly.pdbx_strand_id
1 'polypeptide(L)'
;MTLVLDDTVRFYKKNGHLLLEAIFSQGKTIKKTYYTKNSEIIVVEDYTKSYKGMFGSFYYEDPNLIGWFSNGNQGWVVYPYYRKIPHTIRWEINKPLTWIDFKGAINETSPFDTMTFWELNYFYEYPSMNEVKLITFVNFDAKKSWYKNQKATDELLIHQQGLFDIIEIYSRIFIKRVEEANGLKSDSYEDFINQVFQKTKIELYGFHKEYSKETDHGRKEDKQADWTKKIRELLIEYNNYSNREIIFSIQ
;
A
#
# COMPACT_ATOMS: atom_id res chain seq x y z
N MET A 1 -3.81 23.18 17.54
CA MET A 1 -4.51 24.46 17.75
C MET A 1 -5.45 24.65 16.57
N THR A 2 -6.75 24.56 16.80
CA THR A 2 -7.78 24.67 15.76
C THR A 2 -8.07 26.14 15.52
N LEU A 3 -7.90 26.62 14.29
CA LEU A 3 -8.33 27.95 13.87
C LEU A 3 -9.69 27.77 13.20
N VAL A 4 -10.74 28.30 13.83
CA VAL A 4 -12.10 28.34 13.29
C VAL A 4 -12.28 29.72 12.66
N LEU A 5 -12.43 29.76 11.34
CA LEU A 5 -12.90 30.93 10.61
C LEU A 5 -14.24 30.53 10.00
N ASP A 6 -15.30 31.20 10.47
CA ASP A 6 -16.68 31.27 9.96
C ASP A 6 -17.24 30.02 9.22
N ASP A 7 -18.09 29.27 9.94
CA ASP A 7 -19.13 28.27 9.58
C ASP A 7 -19.07 27.39 8.30
N THR A 8 -18.03 27.44 7.49
CA THR A 8 -17.94 26.69 6.22
C THR A 8 -16.55 26.15 5.89
N VAL A 9 -15.50 26.48 6.65
CA VAL A 9 -14.14 26.00 6.36
C VAL A 9 -13.43 25.48 7.60
N ARG A 10 -12.88 24.26 7.54
CA ARG A 10 -12.06 23.68 8.61
C ARG A 10 -10.65 23.38 8.10
N PHE A 11 -9.68 23.96 8.79
CA PHE A 11 -8.25 23.70 8.56
C PHE A 11 -7.72 22.77 9.66
N TYR A 12 -6.97 21.74 9.25
CA TYR A 12 -6.32 20.83 10.20
C TYR A 12 -4.81 21.06 10.21
N LYS A 13 -4.23 21.17 11.40
CA LYS A 13 -2.77 21.25 11.60
C LYS A 13 -2.32 20.21 12.62
N LYS A 14 -1.19 19.55 12.34
CA LYS A 14 -0.43 18.76 13.32
C LYS A 14 1.03 19.17 13.23
N ASN A 15 1.61 19.54 14.37
CA ASN A 15 3.01 19.97 14.49
C ASN A 15 3.39 21.16 13.58
N GLY A 16 2.51 22.15 13.44
CA GLY A 16 2.79 23.39 12.68
C GLY A 16 2.58 23.28 11.17
N HIS A 17 2.54 22.07 10.60
CA HIS A 17 2.24 21.84 9.20
C HIS A 17 0.72 21.82 8.95
N LEU A 18 0.28 22.46 7.85
CA LEU A 18 -1.09 22.37 7.37
C LEU A 18 -1.30 20.97 6.79
N LEU A 19 -2.19 20.20 7.41
CA LEU A 19 -2.47 18.82 7.02
C LEU A 19 -3.64 18.70 6.05
N LEU A 20 -4.56 19.67 6.02
CA LEU A 20 -5.76 19.61 5.20
C LEU A 20 -6.46 20.97 5.22
N GLU A 21 -6.96 21.40 4.07
CA GLU A 21 -8.08 22.34 3.98
C GLU A 21 -9.31 21.56 3.50
N ALA A 22 -10.35 21.49 4.35
CA ALA A 22 -11.63 20.89 4.00
C ALA A 22 -12.73 21.94 4.17
N ILE A 23 -13.43 22.22 3.07
CA ILE A 23 -14.54 23.18 3.03
C ILE A 23 -15.84 22.37 3.09
N PHE A 24 -16.69 22.68 4.07
CA PHE A 24 -17.97 22.03 4.24
C PHE A 24 -19.09 23.02 3.94
N SER A 25 -19.92 22.70 2.97
CA SER A 25 -21.17 23.42 2.72
C SER A 25 -22.35 22.51 2.98
N GLN A 26 -23.31 22.98 3.79
CA GLN A 26 -24.64 22.39 3.83
C GLN A 26 -25.49 23.00 2.70
N GLY A 27 -25.57 22.30 1.57
CA GLY A 27 -26.45 22.69 0.47
C GLY A 27 -26.42 21.69 -0.68
N LYS A 28 -27.60 21.30 -1.17
CA LYS A 28 -27.84 20.17 -2.11
C LYS A 28 -27.24 20.30 -3.52
N THR A 29 -26.43 21.32 -3.82
CA THR A 29 -25.70 21.38 -5.09
C THR A 29 -24.55 22.36 -4.98
N ILE A 30 -23.31 21.87 -4.91
CA ILE A 30 -22.12 22.71 -5.09
C ILE A 30 -21.11 21.98 -5.97
N LYS A 31 -20.91 22.49 -7.18
CA LYS A 31 -19.68 22.28 -7.96
C LYS A 31 -18.76 23.44 -7.63
N LYS A 32 -17.74 23.25 -6.79
CA LYS A 32 -16.69 24.26 -6.60
C LYS A 32 -15.32 23.62 -6.47
N THR A 33 -14.39 24.12 -7.28
CA THR A 33 -12.93 24.03 -7.08
C THR A 33 -12.53 25.16 -6.15
N TYR A 34 -11.71 24.88 -5.14
CA TYR A 34 -11.21 25.90 -4.21
C TYR A 34 -9.70 26.04 -4.35
N TYR A 35 -9.23 27.28 -4.22
CA TYR A 35 -7.81 27.65 -4.24
C TYR A 35 -7.49 28.39 -2.95
N THR A 36 -6.39 28.01 -2.31
CA THR A 36 -5.88 28.70 -1.12
C THR A 36 -4.98 29.86 -1.53
N LYS A 37 -4.76 30.82 -0.63
CA LYS A 37 -3.90 31.99 -0.85
C LYS A 37 -2.42 31.64 -1.04
N ASN A 38 -2.02 30.40 -0.73
CA ASN A 38 -0.78 29.79 -1.16
C ASN A 38 -1.10 28.84 -2.33
N SER A 39 -0.54 29.15 -3.49
CA SER A 39 -0.92 28.71 -4.84
C SER A 39 -0.75 27.22 -5.19
N GLU A 40 -0.73 26.30 -4.21
CA GLU A 40 -0.25 24.92 -4.44
C GLU A 40 -1.16 23.80 -3.91
N ILE A 41 -2.45 24.07 -3.66
CA ILE A 41 -3.40 22.99 -3.34
C ILE A 41 -4.49 22.93 -4.42
N ILE A 42 -4.55 21.80 -5.14
CA ILE A 42 -5.58 21.48 -6.13
C ILE A 42 -6.55 20.48 -5.49
N VAL A 43 -7.81 20.89 -5.29
CA VAL A 43 -8.89 20.02 -4.79
C VAL A 43 -9.71 19.50 -5.98
N VAL A 44 -9.96 18.18 -6.03
CA VAL A 44 -10.78 17.53 -7.07
C VAL A 44 -12.05 16.92 -6.45
N GLU A 45 -13.18 17.43 -6.97
CA GLU A 45 -14.57 16.95 -6.99
C GLU A 45 -15.24 16.34 -5.73
N ASP A 46 -16.36 16.97 -5.34
CA ASP A 46 -17.35 16.48 -4.38
C ASP A 46 -18.42 15.66 -5.13
N TYR A 47 -18.60 14.40 -4.73
CA TYR A 47 -19.62 13.49 -5.28
C TYR A 47 -20.75 13.30 -4.27
N THR A 48 -21.67 14.27 -4.19
CA THR A 48 -22.89 14.15 -3.38
C THR A 48 -24.08 13.64 -4.18
N LYS A 49 -24.05 12.37 -4.58
CA LYS A 49 -25.30 11.62 -4.83
C LYS A 49 -25.28 10.22 -4.22
N SER A 50 -26.05 10.09 -3.15
CA SER A 50 -26.73 8.86 -2.67
C SER A 50 -25.94 7.58 -2.40
N TYR A 51 -24.62 7.62 -2.19
CA TYR A 51 -23.87 6.46 -1.69
C TYR A 51 -23.44 6.61 -0.23
N LYS A 52 -23.57 5.53 0.55
CA LYS A 52 -22.96 5.40 1.88
C LYS A 52 -21.50 4.99 1.70
N GLY A 53 -20.58 5.95 1.74
CA GLY A 53 -19.13 5.68 1.74
C GLY A 53 -18.37 6.58 0.77
N MET A 54 -17.27 7.17 1.28
CA MET A 54 -16.28 8.03 0.61
C MET A 54 -16.79 9.30 -0.10
N PHE A 55 -16.23 10.46 0.25
CA PHE A 55 -16.73 11.78 -0.23
C PHE A 55 -15.67 12.69 -0.87
N GLY A 56 -14.46 12.19 -1.13
CA GLY A 56 -13.46 12.90 -1.94
C GLY A 56 -12.00 12.52 -1.63
N SER A 57 -11.10 12.93 -2.52
CA SER A 57 -9.64 12.81 -2.40
C SER A 57 -8.97 14.17 -2.31
N PHE A 58 -7.81 14.25 -1.66
CA PHE A 58 -7.06 15.50 -1.56
C PHE A 58 -5.54 15.26 -1.66
N TYR A 59 -4.83 16.31 -2.06
CA TYR A 59 -3.37 16.32 -2.27
C TYR A 59 -2.70 17.26 -1.24
N TYR A 60 -1.49 16.88 -0.82
CA TYR A 60 -0.66 17.65 0.10
C TYR A 60 0.49 18.37 -0.64
N GLU A 61 1.17 19.30 0.05
CA GLU A 61 2.45 19.89 -0.40
C GLU A 61 3.52 18.83 -0.71
N ASP A 62 3.49 17.68 -0.01
CA ASP A 62 4.26 16.50 -0.41
C ASP A 62 3.44 15.72 -1.45
N PRO A 63 3.88 15.63 -2.72
CA PRO A 63 3.17 14.86 -3.75
C PRO A 63 3.17 13.35 -3.48
N ASN A 64 3.98 12.89 -2.53
CA ASN A 64 3.94 11.53 -2.03
C ASN A 64 2.90 11.34 -0.93
N LEU A 65 2.29 12.39 -0.38
CA LEU A 65 1.24 12.28 0.62
C LEU A 65 -0.11 12.59 -0.05
N ILE A 66 -0.97 11.58 -0.11
CA ILE A 66 -2.33 11.63 -0.62
C ILE A 66 -3.30 11.32 0.53
N GLY A 67 -4.58 11.60 0.37
CA GLY A 67 -5.55 11.15 1.36
C GLY A 67 -6.97 11.14 0.84
N TRP A 68 -7.83 10.48 1.60
CA TRP A 68 -9.27 10.48 1.37
C TRP A 68 -10.00 10.87 2.66
N PHE A 69 -11.26 11.26 2.53
CA PHE A 69 -12.10 11.57 3.68
C PHE A 69 -13.49 10.93 3.53
N SER A 70 -14.07 10.57 4.67
CA SER A 70 -15.41 9.99 4.75
C SER A 70 -16.23 10.67 5.84
N ASN A 71 -17.57 10.65 5.69
CA ASN A 71 -18.51 11.12 6.69
C ASN A 71 -19.23 9.90 7.28
N GLY A 72 -18.92 9.57 8.54
CA GLY A 72 -19.56 8.48 9.27
C GLY A 72 -20.43 8.99 10.43
N ASN A 73 -20.96 8.07 11.24
CA ASN A 73 -21.77 8.42 12.42
C ASN A 73 -21.02 9.29 13.47
N GLN A 74 -19.69 9.37 13.39
CA GLN A 74 -18.84 10.17 14.26
C GLN A 74 -18.38 11.49 13.60
N GLY A 75 -18.90 11.83 12.42
CA GLY A 75 -18.52 13.01 11.63
C GLY A 75 -17.46 12.70 10.57
N TRP A 76 -16.81 13.76 10.09
CA TRP A 76 -15.80 13.70 9.03
C TRP A 76 -14.47 13.15 9.54
N VAL A 77 -13.95 12.11 8.87
CA VAL A 77 -12.66 11.47 9.16
C VAL A 77 -11.75 11.58 7.94
N VAL A 78 -10.48 11.91 8.17
CA VAL A 78 -9.46 12.12 7.14
C VAL A 78 -8.40 11.04 7.29
N TYR A 79 -8.07 10.39 6.17
CA TYR A 79 -7.14 9.28 6.10
C TYR A 79 -5.95 9.65 5.20
N PRO A 80 -4.89 10.26 5.77
CA PRO A 80 -3.66 10.53 5.04
C PRO A 80 -2.87 9.24 4.78
N TYR A 81 -2.24 9.14 3.61
CA TYR A 81 -1.41 8.02 3.19
C TYR A 81 -0.27 8.45 2.25
N TYR A 82 0.89 7.82 2.37
CA TYR A 82 2.02 8.12 1.49
C TYR A 82 2.04 7.19 0.25
N ARG A 83 1.83 7.74 -0.95
CA ARG A 83 2.09 7.10 -2.26
C ARG A 83 3.52 6.54 -2.36
N LYS A 84 4.49 7.19 -1.71
CA LYS A 84 5.86 6.69 -1.53
C LYS A 84 6.31 6.97 -0.11
N ILE A 85 6.50 5.92 0.68
CA ILE A 85 7.01 6.05 2.04
C ILE A 85 8.53 6.34 1.94
N PRO A 86 9.07 7.44 2.49
CA PRO A 86 10.46 7.88 2.25
C PRO A 86 11.55 6.86 2.65
N HIS A 87 11.18 5.86 3.43
CA HIS A 87 12.05 4.80 3.94
C HIS A 87 11.70 3.42 3.37
N THR A 88 10.85 3.36 2.34
CA THR A 88 10.53 2.09 1.69
C THR A 88 11.18 1.97 0.33
N ILE A 89 11.55 0.73 -0.01
CA ILE A 89 12.04 0.33 -1.32
C ILE A 89 10.93 -0.46 -1.99
N ARG A 90 10.45 0.01 -3.13
CA ARG A 90 9.43 -0.70 -3.92
C ARG A 90 10.09 -1.92 -4.56
N TRP A 91 9.38 -3.04 -4.59
CA TRP A 91 9.87 -4.23 -5.29
C TRP A 91 10.04 -3.92 -6.78
N GLU A 92 11.21 -4.25 -7.34
CA GLU A 92 11.51 -4.15 -8.76
C GLU A 92 12.43 -5.32 -9.16
N ILE A 93 12.13 -5.98 -10.29
CA ILE A 93 12.87 -7.17 -10.76
C ILE A 93 14.38 -6.92 -10.94
N ASN A 94 14.77 -5.70 -11.30
CA ASN A 94 16.15 -5.31 -11.59
C ASN A 94 16.84 -4.56 -10.43
N LYS A 95 16.22 -4.52 -9.24
CA LYS A 95 16.78 -3.87 -8.04
C LYS A 95 16.67 -4.81 -6.84
N PRO A 96 17.52 -5.85 -6.76
CA PRO A 96 17.56 -6.72 -5.59
C PRO A 96 18.01 -5.92 -4.35
N LEU A 97 17.58 -6.38 -3.18
CA LEU A 97 18.00 -5.86 -1.90
C LEU A 97 19.50 -6.05 -1.70
N THR A 98 20.11 -5.08 -1.02
CA THR A 98 21.49 -5.13 -0.56
C THR A 98 21.53 -4.88 0.94
N TRP A 99 22.62 -5.26 1.61
CA TRP A 99 22.75 -4.98 3.04
C TRP A 99 22.68 -3.47 3.39
N ILE A 100 22.99 -2.58 2.44
CA ILE A 100 22.87 -1.12 2.60
C ILE A 100 21.41 -0.67 2.81
N ASP A 101 20.45 -1.48 2.36
CA ASP A 101 19.03 -1.19 2.46
C ASP A 101 18.46 -1.45 3.87
N PHE A 102 19.14 -2.26 4.69
CA PHE A 102 18.72 -2.60 6.05
C PHE A 102 19.21 -1.54 7.05
N LYS A 103 18.43 -0.48 7.20
CA LYS A 103 18.76 0.72 8.01
C LYS A 103 18.10 0.75 9.38
N GLY A 104 17.40 -0.32 9.75
CA GLY A 104 16.73 -0.44 11.03
C GLY A 104 17.69 -0.65 12.18
N ALA A 105 17.26 -0.25 13.38
CA ALA A 105 18.04 -0.48 14.60
C ALA A 105 18.16 -1.99 14.87
N ILE A 106 19.39 -2.46 15.04
CA ILE A 106 19.68 -3.87 15.32
C ILE A 106 19.04 -4.26 16.66
N ASN A 107 18.31 -5.37 16.66
CA ASN A 107 17.80 -5.97 17.89
C ASN A 107 18.74 -7.09 18.35
N GLU A 108 19.69 -6.74 19.21
CA GLU A 108 20.73 -7.68 19.69
C GLU A 108 20.16 -8.85 20.49
N THR A 109 19.02 -8.67 21.15
CA THR A 109 18.36 -9.73 21.95
C THR A 109 17.51 -10.68 21.10
N SER A 110 17.27 -10.35 19.82
CA SER A 110 16.54 -11.21 18.91
C SER A 110 17.29 -12.53 18.70
N PRO A 111 16.59 -13.68 18.69
CA PRO A 111 17.20 -14.96 18.32
C PRO A 111 17.50 -15.05 16.81
N PHE A 112 16.97 -14.12 16.00
CA PHE A 112 17.18 -14.08 14.56
C PHE A 112 18.42 -13.25 14.19
N ASP A 113 19.09 -13.66 13.12
CA ASP A 113 20.27 -12.99 12.57
C ASP A 113 19.89 -11.72 11.78
N THR A 114 18.65 -11.65 11.29
CA THR A 114 18.10 -10.54 10.53
C THR A 114 16.57 -10.50 10.67
N MET A 115 15.99 -9.35 10.33
CA MET A 115 14.55 -9.19 10.17
C MET A 115 14.27 -8.34 8.93
N THR A 116 13.38 -8.85 8.08
CA THR A 116 12.88 -8.13 6.91
C THR A 116 11.43 -7.72 7.15
N PHE A 117 11.18 -6.42 7.15
CA PHE A 117 9.85 -5.85 7.18
C PHE A 117 9.43 -5.47 5.77
N TRP A 118 8.23 -5.90 5.41
CA TRP A 118 7.62 -5.63 4.12
C TRP A 118 6.16 -5.23 4.33
N GLU A 119 5.62 -4.60 3.29
CA GLU A 119 4.23 -4.18 3.24
C GLU A 119 3.65 -4.58 1.89
N LEU A 120 2.53 -5.29 1.94
CA LEU A 120 1.63 -5.48 0.82
C LEU A 120 0.36 -4.69 1.14
N ASN A 121 0.07 -3.67 0.34
CA ASN A 121 -1.11 -2.81 0.50
C ASN A 121 -1.77 -2.57 -0.85
N TYR A 122 -3.03 -2.14 -0.81
CA TYR A 122 -3.74 -1.64 -1.98
C TYR A 122 -4.55 -0.39 -1.63
N PHE A 123 -4.93 0.38 -2.64
CA PHE A 123 -5.82 1.53 -2.52
C PHE A 123 -6.59 1.73 -3.83
N TYR A 124 -7.58 2.61 -3.77
CA TYR A 124 -8.38 3.01 -4.93
C TYR A 124 -8.04 4.44 -5.35
N GLU A 125 -7.95 4.66 -6.65
CA GLU A 125 -8.15 5.96 -7.28
C GLU A 125 -9.47 5.91 -8.08
N TYR A 126 -10.08 7.06 -8.32
CA TYR A 126 -11.37 7.16 -9.04
C TYR A 126 -11.18 8.08 -10.24
N PRO A 127 -10.73 7.55 -11.40
CA PRO A 127 -10.47 8.35 -12.59
C PRO A 127 -11.72 9.09 -13.10
N SER A 128 -12.91 8.53 -12.87
CA SER A 128 -14.20 9.13 -13.19
C SER A 128 -15.28 8.57 -12.26
N MET A 129 -16.51 9.13 -12.33
CA MET A 129 -17.62 8.76 -11.46
C MET A 129 -17.98 7.26 -11.50
N ASN A 130 -17.71 6.59 -12.63
CA ASN A 130 -18.06 5.20 -12.86
C ASN A 130 -16.82 4.31 -13.04
N GLU A 131 -15.62 4.81 -12.78
CA GLU A 131 -14.38 4.05 -12.92
C GLU A 131 -13.61 4.02 -11.60
N VAL A 132 -13.18 2.83 -11.23
CA VAL A 132 -12.34 2.59 -10.07
C VAL A 132 -11.02 2.02 -10.57
N LYS A 133 -9.93 2.58 -10.06
CA LYS A 133 -8.57 2.11 -10.30
C LYS A 133 -8.01 1.52 -9.01
N LEU A 134 -7.94 0.20 -8.94
CA LEU A 134 -7.27 -0.52 -7.85
C LEU A 134 -5.77 -0.53 -8.11
N ILE A 135 -4.98 -0.11 -7.12
CA ILE A 135 -3.52 -0.06 -7.22
C ILE A 135 -2.89 -0.81 -6.05
N THR A 136 -1.89 -1.65 -6.33
CA THR A 136 -1.14 -2.40 -5.31
C THR A 136 0.29 -1.92 -5.14
N PHE A 137 0.79 -2.02 -3.91
CA PHE A 137 2.18 -1.74 -3.57
C PHE A 137 2.80 -2.87 -2.78
N VAL A 138 4.04 -3.15 -3.14
CA VAL A 138 4.92 -4.11 -2.47
C VAL A 138 6.19 -3.36 -2.11
N ASN A 139 6.38 -3.16 -0.82
CA ASN A 139 7.41 -2.29 -0.28
C ASN A 139 8.22 -3.03 0.80
N PHE A 140 9.53 -2.84 0.79
CA PHE A 140 10.44 -3.21 1.86
C PHE A 140 10.66 -1.99 2.75
N ASP A 141 10.49 -2.11 4.07
CA ASP A 141 10.70 -1.02 5.03
C ASP A 141 12.14 -1.02 5.53
N ALA A 142 12.96 -0.12 5.00
CA ALA A 142 14.38 -0.01 5.34
C ALA A 142 14.62 0.35 6.81
N LYS A 143 13.71 1.09 7.46
CA LYS A 143 13.89 1.55 8.85
C LYS A 143 13.44 0.54 9.88
N LYS A 144 12.61 -0.42 9.49
CA LYS A 144 12.23 -1.54 10.37
C LYS A 144 13.09 -2.79 10.10
N SER A 145 13.66 -2.91 8.91
CA SER A 145 14.51 -4.06 8.54
C SER A 145 15.94 -3.89 9.01
N TRP A 146 16.51 -4.91 9.64
CA TRP A 146 17.84 -4.87 10.26
C TRP A 146 18.54 -6.23 10.15
N TYR A 147 19.86 -6.25 10.36
CA TYR A 147 20.66 -7.48 10.42
C TYR A 147 21.79 -7.33 11.44
N LYS A 148 22.28 -8.44 11.98
CA LYS A 148 23.50 -8.47 12.80
C LYS A 148 24.70 -8.48 11.86
N ASN A 149 25.54 -7.45 11.92
CA ASN A 149 26.65 -7.25 10.97
C ASN A 149 27.57 -8.49 10.83
N GLN A 150 27.86 -9.16 11.93
CA GLN A 150 28.66 -10.37 12.03
C GLN A 150 28.00 -11.64 11.46
N LYS A 151 26.74 -11.54 11.01
CA LYS A 151 25.94 -12.62 10.44
C LYS A 151 25.56 -12.37 8.97
N ALA A 152 26.00 -11.23 8.41
CA ALA A 152 25.74 -10.91 7.01
C ALA A 152 26.50 -11.87 6.09
N THR A 153 25.76 -12.63 5.30
CA THR A 153 26.29 -13.47 4.21
C THR A 153 25.43 -13.31 2.97
N ASP A 154 25.95 -13.71 1.81
CA ASP A 154 25.19 -13.63 0.56
C ASP A 154 24.00 -14.59 0.58
N GLU A 155 24.14 -15.76 1.19
CA GLU A 155 23.07 -16.76 1.35
C GLU A 155 21.92 -16.22 2.20
N LEU A 156 22.23 -15.53 3.30
CA LEU A 156 21.23 -14.89 4.16
C LEU A 156 20.51 -13.77 3.40
N LEU A 157 21.24 -12.98 2.60
CA LEU A 157 20.65 -11.92 1.79
C LEU A 157 19.72 -12.49 0.71
N ILE A 158 20.13 -13.58 0.04
CA ILE A 158 19.29 -14.32 -0.91
C ILE A 158 18.00 -14.79 -0.22
N HIS A 159 18.09 -15.27 1.02
CA HIS A 159 16.90 -15.65 1.78
C HIS A 159 15.96 -14.47 2.06
N GLN A 160 16.51 -13.31 2.43
CA GLN A 160 15.71 -12.09 2.64
C GLN A 160 15.08 -11.58 1.32
N GLN A 161 15.81 -11.65 0.21
CA GLN A 161 15.26 -11.33 -1.11
C GLN A 161 14.12 -12.28 -1.47
N GLY A 162 14.26 -13.58 -1.20
CA GLY A 162 13.20 -14.57 -1.42
C GLY A 162 11.92 -14.23 -0.65
N LEU A 163 12.03 -13.81 0.60
CA LEU A 163 10.88 -13.31 1.37
C LEU A 163 10.23 -12.10 0.69
N PHE A 164 11.01 -11.18 0.12
CA PHE A 164 10.46 -10.00 -0.56
C PHE A 164 9.81 -10.35 -1.91
N ASP A 165 10.42 -11.24 -2.68
CA ASP A 165 9.91 -11.74 -3.96
C ASP A 165 8.57 -12.45 -3.81
N ILE A 166 8.39 -13.21 -2.72
CA ILE A 166 7.11 -13.86 -2.45
C ILE A 166 5.99 -12.82 -2.24
N ILE A 167 6.28 -11.67 -1.63
CA ILE A 167 5.27 -10.61 -1.49
C ILE A 167 4.80 -10.11 -2.86
N GLU A 168 5.74 -9.93 -3.79
CA GLU A 168 5.42 -9.57 -5.17
C GLU A 168 4.57 -10.65 -5.84
N ILE A 169 4.94 -11.93 -5.71
CA ILE A 169 4.14 -13.04 -6.25
C ILE A 169 2.70 -12.96 -5.73
N TYR A 170 2.51 -12.75 -4.43
CA TYR A 170 1.18 -12.67 -3.84
C TYR A 170 0.43 -11.37 -4.19
N SER A 171 1.14 -10.27 -4.48
CA SER A 171 0.52 -9.09 -5.10
C SER A 171 -0.04 -9.44 -6.49
N ARG A 172 0.72 -10.17 -7.31
CA ARG A 172 0.27 -10.57 -8.65
C ARG A 172 -0.90 -11.56 -8.60
N ILE A 173 -0.86 -12.50 -7.66
CA ILE A 173 -1.99 -13.41 -7.38
C ILE A 173 -3.24 -12.63 -6.95
N PHE A 174 -3.08 -11.59 -6.13
CA PHE A 174 -4.19 -10.73 -5.74
C PHE A 174 -4.81 -10.03 -6.96
N ILE A 175 -4.00 -9.39 -7.80
CA ILE A 175 -4.44 -8.76 -9.05
C ILE A 175 -5.20 -9.76 -9.93
N LYS A 176 -4.60 -10.93 -10.20
CA LYS A 176 -5.23 -12.01 -10.97
C LYS A 176 -6.62 -12.38 -10.44
N ARG A 177 -6.73 -12.60 -9.13
CA ARG A 177 -8.01 -13.00 -8.50
C ARG A 177 -9.08 -11.93 -8.63
N VAL A 178 -8.68 -10.66 -8.59
CA VAL A 178 -9.61 -9.54 -8.76
C VAL A 178 -10.05 -9.44 -10.23
N GLU A 179 -9.12 -9.51 -11.19
CA GLU A 179 -9.41 -9.41 -12.63
C GLU A 179 -10.29 -10.56 -13.14
N GLU A 180 -10.04 -11.79 -12.68
CA GLU A 180 -10.79 -12.97 -13.14
C GLU A 180 -12.16 -13.13 -12.47
N ALA A 181 -12.46 -12.31 -11.45
CA ALA A 181 -13.71 -12.42 -10.70
C ALA A 181 -14.79 -11.46 -11.20
N ASN A 182 -16.04 -11.92 -11.14
CA ASN A 182 -17.21 -11.12 -11.53
C ASN A 182 -17.62 -10.07 -10.47
N GLY A 183 -16.93 -9.99 -9.32
CA GLY A 183 -17.32 -9.16 -8.18
C GLY A 183 -17.16 -7.64 -8.37
N LEU A 184 -16.50 -7.22 -9.45
CA LEU A 184 -16.19 -5.81 -9.73
C LEU A 184 -17.38 -4.98 -10.23
N LYS A 185 -18.49 -5.62 -10.64
CA LYS A 185 -19.66 -4.96 -11.21
C LYS A 185 -20.76 -4.63 -10.18
N SER A 186 -20.49 -4.81 -8.89
CA SER A 186 -21.43 -4.62 -7.79
C SER A 186 -21.10 -3.37 -6.99
N ASP A 187 -22.10 -2.72 -6.39
CA ASP A 187 -21.92 -1.68 -5.36
C ASP A 187 -21.08 -2.19 -4.15
N SER A 188 -20.92 -3.51 -4.00
CA SER A 188 -20.14 -4.18 -2.95
C SER A 188 -18.72 -4.58 -3.39
N TYR A 189 -18.17 -3.97 -4.44
CA TYR A 189 -16.84 -4.32 -4.95
C TYR A 189 -15.74 -4.16 -3.88
N GLU A 190 -15.85 -3.18 -2.98
CA GLU A 190 -14.87 -2.96 -1.91
C GLU A 190 -14.78 -4.13 -0.94
N ASP A 191 -15.94 -4.64 -0.49
CA ASP A 191 -16.04 -5.81 0.38
C ASP A 191 -15.48 -7.06 -0.30
N PHE A 192 -15.81 -7.23 -1.58
CA PHE A 192 -15.28 -8.31 -2.41
C PHE A 192 -13.75 -8.25 -2.49
N ILE A 193 -13.18 -7.11 -2.87
CA ILE A 193 -11.73 -6.93 -3.01
C ILE A 193 -11.03 -7.15 -1.66
N ASN A 194 -11.59 -6.64 -0.55
CA ASN A 194 -11.03 -6.88 0.77
C ASN A 194 -11.04 -8.37 1.13
N GLN A 195 -12.12 -9.11 0.85
CA GLN A 195 -12.16 -10.56 1.09
C GLN A 195 -11.07 -11.30 0.29
N VAL A 196 -10.92 -10.97 -0.99
CA VAL A 196 -9.86 -11.54 -1.85
C VAL A 196 -8.48 -11.20 -1.29
N PHE A 197 -8.28 -9.97 -0.84
CA PHE A 197 -7.03 -9.52 -0.25
C PHE A 197 -6.68 -10.26 1.05
N GLN A 198 -7.62 -10.38 1.99
CA GLN A 198 -7.39 -11.09 3.25
C GLN A 198 -7.07 -12.57 3.01
N LYS A 199 -7.80 -13.23 2.11
CA LYS A 199 -7.50 -14.61 1.70
C LYS A 199 -6.07 -14.70 1.15
N THR A 200 -5.69 -13.78 0.27
CA THR A 200 -4.36 -13.75 -0.35
C THR A 200 -3.27 -13.52 0.68
N LYS A 201 -3.49 -12.67 1.68
CA LYS A 201 -2.55 -12.47 2.80
C LYS A 201 -2.38 -13.72 3.67
N ILE A 202 -3.45 -14.44 3.97
CA ILE A 202 -3.37 -15.69 4.76
C ILE A 202 -2.46 -16.71 4.05
N GLU A 203 -2.68 -16.91 2.76
CA GLU A 203 -1.88 -17.83 1.95
C GLU A 203 -0.42 -17.36 1.81
N LEU A 204 -0.21 -16.04 1.64
CA LEU A 204 1.12 -15.43 1.65
C LEU A 204 1.90 -15.77 2.93
N TYR A 205 1.28 -15.58 4.11
CA TYR A 205 1.92 -15.91 5.38
C TYR A 205 2.20 -17.41 5.51
N GLY A 206 1.31 -18.25 4.98
CA GLY A 206 1.53 -19.70 4.91
C GLY A 206 2.77 -20.05 4.08
N PHE A 207 2.87 -19.48 2.88
CA PHE A 207 3.99 -19.72 1.96
C PHE A 207 5.32 -19.18 2.49
N HIS A 208 5.32 -18.00 3.14
CA HIS A 208 6.49 -17.48 3.87
C HIS A 208 6.97 -18.43 4.95
N LYS A 209 6.04 -18.98 5.73
CA LYS A 209 6.35 -19.89 6.83
C LYS A 209 6.91 -21.21 6.30
N GLU A 210 6.34 -21.74 5.22
CA GLU A 210 6.83 -22.94 4.56
C GLU A 210 8.24 -22.72 4.01
N TYR A 211 8.45 -21.64 3.23
CA TYR A 211 9.75 -21.25 2.71
C TYR A 211 10.82 -21.11 3.81
N SER A 212 10.51 -20.36 4.86
CA SER A 212 11.42 -20.17 6.01
C SER A 212 11.74 -21.49 6.72
N LYS A 213 10.75 -22.36 6.89
CA LYS A 213 10.93 -23.66 7.56
C LYS A 213 11.79 -24.61 6.73
N GLU A 214 11.50 -24.73 5.43
CA GLU A 214 12.17 -25.71 4.57
C GLU A 214 13.62 -25.34 4.28
N THR A 215 13.91 -24.06 4.14
CA THR A 215 15.27 -23.55 3.95
C THR A 215 16.05 -23.39 5.26
N ASP A 216 15.42 -23.66 6.42
CA ASP A 216 15.96 -23.33 7.74
C ASP A 216 16.48 -21.89 7.81
N HIS A 217 15.62 -20.94 7.42
CA HIS A 217 15.93 -19.52 7.33
C HIS A 217 17.16 -19.21 6.46
N GLY A 218 17.33 -19.97 5.36
CA GLY A 218 18.45 -19.84 4.42
C GLY A 218 19.69 -20.67 4.75
N ARG A 219 19.70 -21.45 5.85
CA ARG A 219 20.86 -22.28 6.24
C ARG A 219 21.00 -23.57 5.44
N LYS A 220 19.94 -24.03 4.77
CA LYS A 220 19.96 -25.20 3.89
C LYS A 220 20.09 -24.75 2.45
N GLU A 221 21.32 -24.72 1.95
CA GLU A 221 21.67 -24.22 0.61
C GLU A 221 20.94 -24.97 -0.52
N ASP A 222 20.82 -26.29 -0.42
CA ASP A 222 20.10 -27.14 -1.38
C ASP A 222 18.63 -26.73 -1.48
N LYS A 223 17.97 -26.55 -0.33
CA LYS A 223 16.58 -26.10 -0.27
C LYS A 223 16.44 -24.65 -0.69
N GLN A 224 17.38 -23.79 -0.34
CA GLN A 224 17.37 -22.41 -0.78
C GLN A 224 17.48 -22.32 -2.31
N ALA A 225 18.28 -23.17 -2.95
CA ALA A 225 18.38 -23.24 -4.41
C ALA A 225 17.07 -23.72 -5.07
N ASP A 226 16.47 -24.80 -4.55
CA ASP A 226 15.16 -25.29 -5.01
C ASP A 226 14.08 -24.20 -4.92
N TRP A 227 14.02 -23.50 -3.78
CA TRP A 227 13.07 -22.42 -3.55
C TRP A 227 13.35 -21.19 -4.42
N THR A 228 14.61 -20.83 -4.62
CA THR A 228 15.00 -19.72 -5.50
C THR A 228 14.53 -19.99 -6.94
N LYS A 229 14.64 -21.23 -7.40
CA LYS A 229 14.09 -21.65 -8.70
C LYS A 229 12.56 -21.55 -8.71
N LYS A 230 11.87 -22.11 -7.71
CA LYS A 230 10.40 -22.05 -7.58
C LYS A 230 9.87 -20.61 -7.57
N ILE A 231 10.50 -19.72 -6.80
CA ILE A 231 10.13 -18.30 -6.71
C ILE A 231 10.29 -17.62 -8.08
N ARG A 232 11.41 -17.89 -8.78
CA ARG A 232 11.63 -17.35 -10.13
C ARG A 232 10.58 -17.84 -11.12
N GLU A 233 10.23 -19.13 -11.08
CA GLU A 233 9.20 -19.71 -11.93
C GLU A 233 7.83 -19.07 -11.66
N LEU A 234 7.46 -18.88 -10.39
CA LEU A 234 6.21 -18.20 -10.01
C LEU A 234 6.20 -16.72 -10.44
N LEU A 235 7.31 -15.99 -10.31
CA LEU A 235 7.40 -14.62 -10.82
C LEU A 235 7.14 -14.57 -12.33
N ILE A 236 7.67 -15.55 -13.09
CA ILE A 236 7.43 -15.66 -14.54
C ILE A 236 5.97 -16.05 -14.82
N GLU A 237 5.43 -17.04 -14.10
CA GLU A 237 4.05 -17.52 -14.26
C GLU A 237 3.03 -16.38 -14.10
N TYR A 238 3.22 -15.54 -13.08
CA TYR A 238 2.32 -14.42 -12.79
C TYR A 238 2.72 -13.11 -13.49
N ASN A 239 3.64 -13.14 -14.47
CA ASN A 239 4.16 -11.93 -15.09
C ASN A 239 3.09 -11.10 -15.81
N ASN A 240 2.03 -11.71 -16.33
CA ASN A 240 0.90 -10.98 -16.93
C ASN A 240 0.17 -10.05 -15.93
N TYR A 241 0.32 -10.32 -14.63
CA TYR A 241 -0.26 -9.55 -13.54
C TYR A 241 0.77 -8.68 -12.82
N SER A 242 1.94 -8.42 -13.45
CA SER A 242 2.96 -7.52 -12.91
C SER A 242 2.53 -6.05 -12.98
N ASN A 243 1.53 -5.72 -13.79
CA ASN A 243 0.90 -4.42 -13.75
C ASN A 243 0.10 -4.31 -12.45
N ARG A 244 0.50 -3.37 -11.59
CA ARG A 244 -0.07 -3.21 -10.24
C ARG A 244 -1.30 -2.34 -10.22
N GLU A 245 -1.95 -2.18 -11.36
CA GLU A 245 -3.06 -1.27 -11.57
C GLU A 245 -4.13 -1.99 -12.39
N ILE A 246 -5.34 -2.06 -11.85
CA ILE A 246 -6.53 -2.55 -12.54
C ILE A 246 -7.52 -1.40 -12.59
N ILE A 247 -8.08 -1.12 -13.76
CA ILE A 247 -9.19 -0.17 -13.92
C ILE A 247 -10.44 -0.96 -14.28
N PHE A 248 -11.53 -0.74 -13.55
CA PHE A 248 -12.81 -1.37 -13.81
C PHE A 248 -13.94 -0.36 -13.65
N SER A 249 -15.02 -0.58 -14.40
CA SER A 249 -16.22 0.24 -14.30
C SER A 249 -17.17 -0.32 -13.26
N ILE A 250 -17.75 0.57 -12.47
CA ILE A 250 -18.86 0.29 -11.55
C ILE A 250 -20.17 0.74 -12.20
N GLN A 251 -21.27 0.03 -11.88
CA GLN A 251 -22.60 0.30 -12.44
C GLN A 251 -23.34 1.39 -11.68
#